data_AF-A0A9D7GMJ6-F1
#
_entry.id   AF-A0A9D7GMJ6-F1
#
_cell.length_a   1.000
_cell.length_b   1.000
_cell.length_c   1.000
_cell.angle_alpha   90.00
_cell.angle_beta   90.00
_cell.angle_gamma   90.00
#
_symmetry.space_group_name_H-M   'P 1'
#
loop_
_entity.id
_entity.type
_entity.pdbx_description
1 polymer ?
#
loop_
_entity_poly.entity_id
_entity_poly.type
_entity_poly.pdbx_seq_one_letter_code
_entity_poly.pdbx_strand_id
1 'polypeptide(L)' 'MSPFQIFLLASGIIVMIFGILTFTGRTALSKRSFYISGIELDKSVTGITIFLTGMLMVVTFLIQVLGPHFKKGGM' A
#
# COMPACT_ATOMS: atom_id res chain seq x y z
N MET A 1 -8.56 25.31 -5.33
CA MET A 1 -8.77 24.09 -4.53
C MET A 1 -8.56 24.42 -3.07
N SER A 2 -9.42 23.95 -2.17
CA SER A 2 -9.20 24.13 -0.74
C SER A 2 -7.98 23.32 -0.26
N PRO A 3 -7.32 23.70 0.85
CA PRO A 3 -6.22 22.93 1.41
C PRO A 3 -6.58 21.46 1.66
N PHE A 4 -7.83 21.20 2.06
CA PHE A 4 -8.37 19.86 2.22
C PHE A 4 -8.44 19.08 0.89
N GLN A 5 -8.84 19.72 -0.22
CA GLN A 5 -8.86 19.09 -1.55
C GLN A 5 -7.46 18.77 -2.06
N ILE A 6 -6.47 19.63 -1.80
CA ILE A 6 -5.07 19.38 -2.17
C ILE A 6 -4.52 18.20 -1.38
N PHE A 7 -4.82 18.13 -0.08
CA PHE A 7 -4.44 17.02 0.78
C PHE A 7 -5.07 15.69 0.34
N LEU A 8 -6.35 15.69 0.00
CA LEU A 8 -7.06 14.52 -0.54
C LEU A 8 -6.43 14.05 -1.85
N LEU A 9 -6.14 14.98 -2.75
CA LEU A 9 -5.49 14.68 -4.02
C LEU A 9 -4.10 14.07 -3.80
N ALA A 10 -3.28 14.67 -2.94
CA ALA A 10 -1.94 14.18 -2.62
C ALA A 10 -1.98 12.78 -1.99
N SER A 11 -2.91 12.55 -1.05
CA SER A 11 -3.10 11.25 -0.40
C SER A 11 -3.56 10.20 -1.40
N GLY A 12 -4.48 10.54 -2.30
CA GLY A 12 -4.93 9.64 -3.38
C GLY A 12 -3.80 9.25 -4.34
N ILE A 13 -2.94 10.21 -4.71
CA ILE A 13 -1.77 9.94 -5.57
C ILE A 13 -0.80 8.98 -4.87
N ILE A 14 -0.51 9.18 -3.58
CA ILE A 14 0.37 8.29 -2.81
C ILE A 14 -0.20 6.86 -2.78
N VAL A 15 -1.50 6.72 -2.50
CA VAL A 15 -2.19 5.43 -2.50
C VAL A 15 -2.12 4.75 -3.87
N MET A 16 -2.34 5.51 -4.95
CA MET A 16 -2.28 5.00 -6.32
C MET A 16 -0.87 4.50 -6.68
N ILE A 17 0.17 5.28 -6.37
CA ILE A 17 1.57 4.89 -6.60
C ILE A 17 1.89 3.62 -5.80
N PHE A 18 1.52 3.58 -4.52
CA PHE A 18 1.79 2.44 -3.65
C PHE A 18 1.06 1.18 -4.11
N GLY A 19 -0.19 1.31 -4.55
CA GLY A 19 -0.97 0.22 -5.14
C GLY A 19 -0.30 -0.33 -6.41
N ILE A 20 0.17 0.54 -7.31
CA ILE A 20 0.89 0.14 -8.52
C ILE A 20 2.21 -0.56 -8.16
N LEU A 21 3.00 -0.02 -7.22
CA LEU A 21 4.26 -0.63 -6.79
C LEU A 21 4.04 -2.01 -6.15
N THR A 22 3.00 -2.16 -5.33
CA THR A 22 2.66 -3.43 -4.69
C THR A 22 2.19 -4.45 -5.73
N PHE A 23 1.34 -4.03 -6.67
CA PHE A 23 0.84 -4.89 -7.74
C PHE A 23 1.96 -5.30 -8.71
N THR A 24 2.75 -4.35 -9.20
CA THR A 24 3.89 -4.61 -10.09
C THR A 24 4.95 -5.46 -9.39
N GLY A 25 5.26 -5.19 -8.12
CA GLY A 25 6.11 -6.01 -7.27
C GLY A 25 5.62 -7.46 -7.16
N ARG A 26 4.33 -7.68 -6.89
CA ARG A 26 3.73 -9.03 -6.89
C ARG A 26 3.90 -9.73 -8.24
N THR A 27 3.64 -9.05 -9.34
CA THR A 27 3.78 -9.63 -10.69
C THR A 27 5.24 -9.88 -11.10
N ALA A 28 6.19 -9.10 -10.58
CA ALA A 28 7.61 -9.31 -10.81
C ALA A 28 8.14 -10.51 -10.02
N LEU A 29 7.70 -10.65 -8.76
CA LEU A 29 8.06 -11.76 -7.89
C LEU A 29 7.42 -13.08 -8.33
N SER A 30 6.21 -13.06 -8.89
CA SER A 30 5.60 -14.28 -9.42
C SER A 30 6.36 -14.88 -10.61
N LYS A 31 7.24 -14.11 -11.27
CA LYS A 31 8.04 -14.55 -12.42
C LYS A 31 9.45 -15.03 -12.06
N ARG A 32 9.94 -14.81 -10.84
CA ARG A 32 11.28 -15.24 -10.40
C ARG A 32 11.16 -16.26 -9.27
N SER A 33 11.88 -17.38 -9.32
CA SER A 33 12.06 -18.24 -8.13
C SER A 33 12.86 -17.43 -7.11
N PHE A 34 12.26 -17.16 -5.96
CA PHE A 34 12.87 -16.38 -4.90
C PHE A 34 13.58 -17.36 -3.95
N TYR A 35 14.91 -17.29 -3.93
CA TYR A 35 15.75 -18.07 -3.02
C TYR A 35 16.24 -17.14 -1.92
N ILE A 36 15.92 -17.45 -0.67
CA ILE A 36 16.53 -16.80 0.50
C ILE A 36 17.26 -17.90 1.27
N SER A 37 18.57 -17.76 1.44
CA SER A 37 19.39 -18.70 2.22
C SER A 37 19.36 -20.17 1.73
N GLY A 38 19.13 -20.40 0.43
CA GLY A 38 19.04 -21.74 -0.15
C GLY A 38 17.66 -22.41 -0.04
N ILE A 39 16.66 -21.72 0.51
CA ILE A 39 15.28 -22.19 0.60
C ILE A 39 14.47 -21.56 -0.53
N GLU A 40 13.84 -22.39 -1.37
CA GLU A 40 12.87 -21.93 -2.36
C GLU A 40 11.59 -21.51 -1.63
N LEU A 41 11.32 -20.22 -1.61
CA LEU A 41 10.09 -19.68 -1.05
C LEU A 41 8.97 -19.81 -2.09
N ASP A 42 7.84 -20.38 -1.67
CA ASP A 42 6.65 -20.44 -2.50
C ASP A 42 6.25 -19.03 -2.96
N LYS A 43 6.31 -18.84 -4.28
CA LYS A 43 6.14 -17.55 -4.96
C LYS A 43 4.75 -16.97 -4.72
N SER A 44 3.76 -17.85 -4.56
CA SER A 44 2.38 -17.52 -4.20
C SER A 44 2.31 -16.93 -2.80
N VAL A 45 2.94 -17.58 -1.81
CA VAL A 45 2.93 -17.16 -0.40
C VAL A 45 3.66 -15.83 -0.22
N THR A 46 4.84 -15.67 -0.82
CA THR A 46 5.63 -14.42 -0.72
C THR A 46 4.90 -13.25 -1.38
N GLY A 47 4.33 -13.45 -2.57
CA GLY A 47 3.56 -12.42 -3.27
C GLY A 47 2.27 -12.03 -2.55
N ILE A 48 1.58 -12.97 -1.92
CA ILE A 48 0.37 -12.71 -1.10
C ILE A 48 0.75 -11.93 0.15
N THR A 49 1.81 -12.32 0.85
CA THR A 49 2.26 -11.63 2.07
C THR A 49 2.64 -10.18 1.78
N ILE A 50 3.39 -9.92 0.70
CA ILE A 50 3.75 -8.55 0.29
C ILE A 50 2.50 -7.75 -0.08
N PHE A 51 1.55 -8.35 -0.79
CA PHE A 51 0.29 -7.70 -1.14
C PHE A 51 -0.54 -7.31 0.10
N LEU A 52 -0.73 -8.25 1.03
CA LEU A 52 -1.49 -8.01 2.26
C LEU A 52 -0.81 -6.98 3.16
N THR A 53 0.52 -7.05 3.30
CA THR A 53 1.29 -6.08 4.08
C THR A 53 1.22 -4.68 3.46
N GLY A 54 1.34 -4.60 2.13
CA GLY A 54 1.20 -3.34 1.40
C GLY A 54 -0.20 -2.73 1.55
N MET A 55 -1.24 -3.55 1.44
CA MET A 55 -2.63 -3.12 1.63
C MET A 55 -2.89 -2.62 3.06
N LEU A 56 -2.35 -3.32 4.07
CA LEU A 56 -2.48 -2.92 5.47
C LEU A 56 -1.79 -1.57 5.76
N MET A 57 -0.59 -1.35 5.19
CA MET A 57 0.12 -0.07 5.29
C MET A 57 -0.67 1.09 4.64
N VAL A 58 -1.29 0.87 3.49
CA VAL A 58 -2.15 1.87 2.83
C VAL A 58 -3.37 2.21 3.70
N VAL A 59 -4.07 1.20 4.22
CA VAL A 59 -5.26 1.40 5.05
C VAL A 59 -4.92 2.14 6.35
N THR A 60 -3.84 1.74 7.03
CA THR A 60 -3.38 2.42 8.25
C THR A 60 -2.95 3.86 7.99
N PHE A 61 -2.24 4.13 6.89
CA PHE A 61 -1.91 5.49 6.46
C PHE A 61 -3.17 6.32 6.22
N LEU A 62 -4.14 5.81 5.44
CA LEU A 62 -5.42 6.49 5.18
C LEU A 62 -6.16 6.83 6.47
N ILE A 63 -6.16 5.94 7.46
CA ILE A 63 -6.79 6.19 8.77
C ILE A 63 -6.02 7.28 9.55
N GLN A 64 -4.69 7.26 9.57
CA GLN A 64 -3.89 8.30 10.26
C GLN A 64 -4.01 9.67 9.61
N VAL A 65 -4.15 9.68 8.30
CA VAL A 65 -4.19 10.89 7.47
C VAL A 65 -5.59 11.47 7.45
N LEU A 66 -6.62 10.67 7.17
CA LEU A 66 -8.02 11.12 7.12
C LEU A 66 -8.69 11.19 8.50
N GLY A 67 -8.29 10.34 9.45
CA GLY A 67 -8.88 10.27 10.79
C GLY A 67 -8.88 11.60 11.56
N PRO A 68 -7.77 12.37 11.58
CA PRO A 68 -7.72 13.71 12.17
C PRO A 68 -8.67 14.71 11.50
N HIS A 69 -8.95 14.57 10.21
CA HIS A 69 -9.90 15.45 9.51
C HIS A 69 -11.36 15.12 9.89
N PHE A 70 -11.70 13.84 10.05
CA PHE A 70 -13.02 13.45 10.57
C PHE A 70 -13.22 13.86 12.04
N LYS A 71 -12.14 13.95 12.84
CA LYS A 71 -12.19 14.48 14.21
C LYS A 71 -12.26 16.02 14.28
N LYS A 72 -11.77 16.73 13.26
CA LYS A 72 -11.76 18.21 13.20
C LYS A 72 -12.97 18.82 12.50
N GLY A 73 -13.69 18.05 11.68
CA GLY A 73 -14.93 18.48 11.02
C GLY A 73 -16.23 18.13 11.77
N GLY A 74 -16.11 17.59 12.99
CA GLY A 74 -17.22 17.10 13.80
C GLY A 74 -16.81 16.79 15.25
N MET A 75 -16.34 17.83 15.96
CA MET A 75 -17.02 18.33 17.16
C MET A 75 -17.31 19.81 16.92
#